data_AF-A0A2P5VPT3-F1
#
_entry.id   AF-A0A2P5VPT3-F1
#
_cell.length_a   1.000
_cell.length_b   1.000
_cell.length_c   1.000
_cell.angle_alpha   90.00
_cell.angle_beta   90.00
_cell.angle_gamma   90.00
#
_symmetry.space_group_name_H-M   'P 1'
#
loop_
_entity.id
_entity.type
_entity.pdbx_description
1 polymer ?
#
loop_
_entity_poly.entity_id
_entity_poly.type
_entity_poly.pdbx_seq_one_letter_code
_entity_poly.pdbx_strand_id
1 'polypeptide(L)'
;MFRLVRTTRPHTQQVARVVGIGFQPGLDQGKIVSASQAGDIQFLDIRSQRDTDLTIDAHRGSLTALAVHRHAPIIASGSAKQLIKVFSLKGEQLGTIRYQHTFMAQKIGSVSCLTFHPYQVLLAAGAADACVSIYADDNSHTR
;
A
#
# COMPACT_ATOMS: atom_id res chain seq x y z
N MET A 1 10.46 12.96 -24.83
CA MET A 1 11.34 13.69 -23.88
C MET A 1 10.61 13.75 -22.55
N PHE A 2 11.20 13.24 -21.47
CA PHE A 2 10.65 13.39 -20.11
C PHE A 2 11.19 14.68 -19.49
N ARG A 3 10.34 15.46 -18.81
CA ARG A 3 10.71 16.69 -18.10
C ARG A 3 10.28 16.57 -16.64
N LEU A 4 11.14 17.00 -15.72
CA LEU A 4 10.78 17.11 -14.31
C LEU A 4 9.67 18.15 -14.13
N VAL A 5 8.50 17.70 -13.65
CA VAL A 5 7.36 18.58 -13.34
C VAL A 5 7.41 19.04 -11.88
N ARG A 6 7.74 18.13 -10.94
CA ARG A 6 7.72 18.43 -9.50
C ARG A 6 8.60 17.47 -8.71
N THR A 7 9.22 18.00 -7.65
CA THR A 7 9.91 17.23 -6.60
C THR A 7 9.32 17.63 -5.26
N THR A 8 9.02 16.66 -4.39
CA THR A 8 8.53 16.90 -3.04
C THR A 8 9.18 15.91 -2.06
N ARG A 9 9.22 16.27 -0.78
CA ARG A 9 9.69 15.40 0.31
C ARG A 9 8.51 15.19 1.27
N PRO A 10 7.65 14.19 0.99
CA PRO A 10 6.41 14.00 1.74
C PRO A 10 6.69 13.66 3.22
N HIS A 11 7.62 12.73 3.42
CA HIS A 11 7.87 12.11 4.73
C HIS A 11 8.90 12.94 5.52
N THR A 12 8.43 13.99 6.18
CA THR A 12 9.29 14.96 6.91
C THR A 12 9.56 14.59 8.36
N GLN A 13 8.73 13.75 8.99
CA GLN A 13 8.87 13.37 10.40
C GLN A 13 10.08 12.45 10.67
N GLN A 14 10.46 11.61 9.70
CA GLN A 14 11.69 10.82 9.73
C GLN A 14 12.27 10.81 8.32
N VAL A 15 13.58 11.02 8.16
CA VAL A 15 14.25 10.85 6.86
C VAL A 15 14.18 9.38 6.49
N ALA A 16 13.09 9.01 5.83
CA ALA A 16 12.73 7.64 5.54
C ALA A 16 12.69 7.42 4.04
N ARG A 17 13.24 6.29 3.61
CA ARG A 17 13.22 5.88 2.21
C ARG A 17 11.76 5.67 1.78
N VAL A 18 11.40 6.24 0.62
CA VAL A 18 10.15 5.90 -0.07
C VAL A 18 10.27 4.47 -0.60
N VAL A 19 9.35 3.61 -0.18
CA VAL A 19 9.35 2.17 -0.54
C VAL A 19 8.32 1.85 -1.61
N GLY A 20 7.34 2.73 -1.83
CA GLY A 20 6.37 2.56 -2.89
C GLY A 20 5.64 3.85 -3.23
N ILE A 21 5.23 3.95 -4.48
CA ILE A 21 4.47 5.07 -5.03
C ILE A 21 3.37 4.53 -5.95
N GLY A 22 2.25 5.23 -6.04
CA GLY A 22 1.17 4.89 -6.95
C GLY A 22 0.29 6.09 -7.27
N PHE A 23 -0.32 6.09 -8.44
CA PHE A 23 -1.37 7.07 -8.75
C PHE A 23 -2.68 6.62 -8.12
N GLN A 24 -3.40 7.57 -7.54
CA GLN A 24 -4.74 7.31 -7.03
C GLN A 24 -5.66 6.95 -8.21
N PRO A 25 -6.47 5.90 -8.11
CA PRO A 25 -7.44 5.55 -9.14
C PRO A 25 -8.61 6.56 -9.18
N GLY A 26 -9.21 6.73 -10.34
CA GLY A 26 -10.40 7.58 -10.54
C GLY A 26 -10.13 8.84 -11.36
N LEU A 27 -11.02 9.83 -11.22
CA LEU A 27 -11.01 11.07 -12.01
C LEU A 27 -9.97 12.10 -11.52
N ASP A 28 -9.46 11.94 -10.30
CA ASP A 28 -8.42 12.79 -9.71
C ASP A 28 -7.03 12.40 -10.23
N GLN A 29 -6.74 12.71 -11.50
CA GLN A 29 -5.47 12.39 -12.18
C GLN A 29 -4.23 13.03 -11.52
N GLY A 30 -4.43 13.99 -10.61
CA GLY A 30 -3.37 14.70 -9.92
C GLY A 30 -2.91 14.05 -8.61
N LYS A 31 -3.61 13.03 -8.09
CA LYS A 31 -3.30 12.49 -6.76
C LYS A 31 -2.36 11.31 -6.83
N ILE A 32 -1.32 11.36 -6.01
CA ILE A 32 -0.36 10.28 -5.82
C ILE A 32 -0.37 9.82 -4.37
N VAL A 33 -0.08 8.55 -4.18
CA VAL A 33 0.14 7.91 -2.88
C VAL A 33 1.61 7.57 -2.79
N SER A 34 2.24 7.96 -1.68
CA SER A 34 3.64 7.67 -1.37
C SER A 34 3.70 6.94 -0.03
N ALA A 35 4.44 5.86 0.06
CA ALA A 35 4.68 5.14 1.31
C ALA A 35 6.15 5.13 1.67
N SER A 36 6.46 5.31 2.95
CA SER A 36 7.82 5.30 3.46
C SER A 36 8.11 4.08 4.33
N GLN A 37 9.39 3.78 4.50
CA GLN A 37 9.86 2.73 5.41
C GLN A 37 9.51 3.01 6.89
N ALA A 38 9.30 4.28 7.26
CA ALA A 38 8.83 4.65 8.60
C ALA A 38 7.38 4.20 8.85
N GLY A 39 6.67 3.80 7.79
CA GLY A 39 5.38 3.15 7.84
C GLY A 39 4.18 4.09 7.72
N ASP A 40 4.44 5.34 7.39
CA ASP A 40 3.44 6.30 6.95
C ASP A 40 3.17 6.18 5.45
N ILE A 41 1.93 6.43 5.09
CA ILE A 41 1.43 6.52 3.72
C ILE A 41 0.81 7.90 3.57
N GLN A 42 1.25 8.65 2.57
CA GLN A 42 0.84 10.02 2.35
C GLN A 42 0.21 10.19 0.98
N PHE A 43 -0.83 11.01 0.92
CA PHE A 43 -1.55 11.38 -0.28
C PHE A 43 -1.16 12.80 -0.66
N LEU A 44 -0.82 13.02 -1.93
CA LEU A 44 -0.35 14.30 -2.42
C LEU A 44 -1.05 14.65 -3.73
N ASP A 45 -1.51 15.90 -3.87
CA ASP A 45 -1.95 16.44 -5.16
C ASP A 45 -0.78 17.14 -5.87
N ILE A 46 -0.39 16.63 -7.04
CA ILE A 46 0.70 17.18 -7.85
C ILE A 46 0.42 18.62 -8.32
N ARG A 47 -0.85 19.05 -8.35
CA ARG A 47 -1.28 20.41 -8.74
C ARG A 47 -1.27 21.38 -7.57
N SER A 48 -1.48 20.89 -6.35
CA SER A 48 -1.57 21.72 -5.16
C SER A 48 -0.21 21.97 -4.56
N GLN A 49 0.15 23.22 -4.32
CA GLN A 49 1.41 23.57 -3.65
C GLN A 49 1.39 23.25 -2.14
N ARG A 50 0.21 22.96 -1.57
CA ARG A 50 0.06 22.57 -0.16
C ARG A 50 0.65 21.18 0.08
N ASP A 51 1.22 21.02 1.27
CA ASP A 51 1.71 19.75 1.76
C ASP A 51 0.56 18.75 1.94
N THR A 52 0.88 17.47 1.75
CA THR A 52 0.12 16.25 2.04
C THR A 52 -1.37 16.41 2.40
N ASP A 53 -2.27 15.92 1.53
CA ASP A 53 -3.72 15.96 1.75
C ASP A 53 -4.17 15.02 2.87
N LEU A 54 -3.52 13.87 3.01
CA LEU A 54 -3.83 12.85 4.01
C LEU A 54 -2.56 12.06 4.36
N THR A 55 -2.39 11.76 5.65
CA THR A 55 -1.34 10.87 6.16
C THR A 55 -1.98 9.73 6.95
N ILE A 56 -1.61 8.49 6.61
CA ILE A 56 -2.03 7.27 7.30
C ILE A 56 -0.78 6.68 7.98
N ASP A 57 -0.83 6.51 9.29
CA ASP A 57 0.17 5.70 10.01
C ASP A 57 -0.21 4.21 9.91
N ALA A 58 0.25 3.57 8.83
CA ALA A 58 -0.14 2.20 8.53
C ALA A 58 0.60 1.20 9.42
N HIS A 59 1.90 1.42 9.62
CA HIS A 59 2.78 0.54 10.39
C HIS A 59 3.73 1.39 11.24
N ARG A 60 4.00 0.98 12.48
CA ARG A 60 5.03 1.61 13.33
C ARG A 60 6.43 1.22 12.85
N GLY A 61 6.84 1.74 11.71
CA GLY A 61 8.04 1.33 10.98
C GLY A 61 7.89 0.01 10.25
N SER A 62 8.87 -0.29 9.39
CA SER A 62 9.00 -1.56 8.67
C SER A 62 7.96 -1.78 7.57
N LEU A 63 7.42 -0.72 6.96
CA LEU A 63 6.65 -0.85 5.72
C LEU A 63 7.64 -1.10 4.58
N THR A 64 7.38 -2.13 3.79
CA THR A 64 8.29 -2.62 2.76
C THR A 64 7.72 -2.50 1.36
N ALA A 65 6.39 -2.50 1.22
CA ALA A 65 5.72 -2.45 -0.07
C ALA A 65 4.40 -1.69 0.01
N LEU A 66 4.02 -1.06 -1.11
CA LEU A 66 2.73 -0.42 -1.32
C LEU A 66 2.18 -0.88 -2.67
N ALA A 67 0.89 -1.21 -2.71
CA ALA A 67 0.15 -1.41 -3.95
C ALA A 67 -1.11 -0.55 -3.94
N VAL A 68 -1.41 0.07 -5.09
CA VAL A 68 -2.63 0.85 -5.30
C VAL A 68 -3.45 0.16 -6.37
N HIS A 69 -4.72 -0.11 -6.10
CA HIS A 69 -5.59 -0.74 -7.08
C HIS A 69 -6.00 0.28 -8.15
N ARG A 70 -6.10 -0.13 -9.43
CA ARG A 70 -6.30 0.79 -10.56
C ARG A 70 -7.72 1.36 -10.70
N HIS A 71 -8.73 0.64 -10.22
CA HIS A 71 -10.15 1.03 -10.37
C HIS A 71 -10.90 1.13 -9.04
N ALA A 72 -10.76 0.15 -8.16
CA ALA A 72 -11.29 0.19 -6.80
C ALA A 72 -10.52 1.19 -5.90
N PRO A 73 -11.20 1.92 -5.01
CA PRO A 73 -10.60 2.93 -4.13
C PRO A 73 -9.90 2.30 -2.91
N ILE A 74 -8.96 1.39 -3.17
CA ILE A 74 -8.24 0.63 -2.15
C ILE A 74 -6.72 0.65 -2.37
N ILE A 75 -5.98 0.58 -1.27
CA ILE A 75 -4.54 0.44 -1.25
C ILE A 75 -4.16 -0.68 -0.28
N ALA A 76 -3.04 -1.35 -0.55
CA ALA A 76 -2.47 -2.36 0.34
C ALA A 76 -1.05 -1.95 0.72
N SER A 77 -0.71 -2.11 2.00
CA SER A 77 0.63 -1.90 2.52
C SER A 77 1.17 -3.15 3.19
N GLY A 78 2.38 -3.53 2.79
CA GLY A 78 3.09 -4.70 3.28
C GLY A 78 4.15 -4.30 4.28
N SER A 79 4.38 -5.14 5.28
CA SER A 79 5.39 -4.95 6.30
C SER A 79 6.33 -6.13 6.41
N ALA A 80 7.57 -5.84 6.86
CA ALA A 80 8.52 -6.86 7.25
C ALA A 80 8.04 -7.72 8.44
N LYS A 81 7.07 -7.21 9.21
CA LYS A 81 6.44 -7.93 10.35
C LYS A 81 5.33 -8.89 9.90
N GLN A 82 5.42 -9.43 8.69
CA GLN A 82 4.47 -10.42 8.14
C GLN A 82 3.01 -9.93 8.19
N LEU A 83 2.84 -8.64 7.88
CA LEU A 83 1.57 -7.95 8.03
C LEU A 83 1.24 -7.24 6.73
N ILE A 84 0.04 -7.49 6.20
CA ILE A 84 -0.53 -6.70 5.10
C ILE A 84 -1.77 -6.00 5.63
N LYS A 85 -1.85 -4.69 5.44
CA LYS A 85 -3.03 -3.89 5.77
C LYS A 85 -3.64 -3.34 4.50
N VAL A 86 -4.96 -3.36 4.43
CA VAL A 86 -5.72 -2.78 3.32
C VAL A 86 -6.44 -1.55 3.83
N PHE A 87 -6.32 -0.45 3.09
CA PHE A 87 -6.95 0.82 3.41
C PHE A 87 -7.80 1.32 2.24
N SER A 88 -8.84 2.07 2.58
CA SER A 88 -9.56 2.93 1.66
C SER A 88 -8.69 4.14 1.31
N LEU A 89 -8.92 4.73 0.14
CA LEU A 89 -8.30 6.02 -0.23
C LEU A 89 -8.68 7.17 0.73
N LYS A 90 -9.72 6.99 1.53
CA LYS A 90 -10.12 7.94 2.59
C LYS A 90 -9.32 7.80 3.89
N GLY A 91 -8.43 6.81 3.97
CA GLY A 91 -7.61 6.56 5.17
C GLY A 91 -8.16 5.50 6.12
N GLU A 92 -9.35 4.97 5.86
CA GLU A 92 -9.98 3.95 6.69
C GLU A 92 -9.30 2.59 6.49
N GLN A 93 -8.96 1.90 7.59
CA GLN A 93 -8.43 0.54 7.51
C GLN A 93 -9.58 -0.43 7.24
N LEU A 94 -9.63 -0.99 6.03
CA LEU A 94 -10.67 -1.92 5.58
C LEU A 94 -10.43 -3.34 6.10
N GLY A 95 -9.16 -3.74 6.17
CA GLY A 95 -8.81 -5.10 6.51
C GLY A 95 -7.36 -5.24 6.92
N THR A 96 -7.07 -6.34 7.59
CA THR A 96 -5.71 -6.72 7.94
C THR A 96 -5.53 -8.20 7.73
N ILE A 97 -4.58 -8.54 6.87
CA ILE A 97 -4.15 -9.90 6.62
C ILE A 97 -2.96 -10.13 7.54
N ARG A 98 -3.22 -10.86 8.63
CA ARG A 98 -2.20 -11.35 9.56
C ARG A 98 -2.11 -12.85 9.43
N TYR A 99 -0.94 -13.39 9.70
CA TYR A 99 -0.80 -14.82 9.84
C TYR A 99 -0.95 -15.28 11.29
N GLN A 100 -1.81 -16.29 11.51
CA GLN A 100 -1.83 -17.05 12.75
C GLN A 100 -0.81 -18.19 12.68
N HIS A 101 0.01 -18.30 13.71
CA HIS A 101 0.95 -19.40 13.90
C HIS A 101 0.19 -20.67 14.32
N THR A 102 -0.65 -21.22 13.45
CA THR A 102 -1.23 -22.55 13.66
C THR A 102 -0.33 -23.58 13.00
N PHE A 103 -0.13 -24.71 13.67
CA PHE A 103 0.84 -25.78 13.34
C PHE A 103 0.80 -26.31 11.88
N MET A 104 -0.28 -26.06 11.13
CA MET A 104 -0.46 -26.49 9.74
C MET A 104 -0.54 -25.34 8.73
N ALA A 105 -0.23 -24.13 9.17
CA ALA A 105 -0.40 -22.92 8.40
C ALA A 105 0.93 -22.61 7.66
N GLN A 106 0.90 -22.57 6.31
CA GLN A 106 1.97 -22.07 5.41
C GLN A 106 2.64 -20.79 5.94
N LYS A 107 3.93 -20.82 6.26
CA LYS A 107 4.65 -19.66 6.78
C LYS A 107 4.71 -18.57 5.70
N ILE A 108 4.14 -17.39 5.97
CA ILE A 108 4.33 -16.21 5.13
C ILE A 108 5.52 -15.44 5.68
N GLY A 109 6.58 -15.28 4.90
CA GLY A 109 7.74 -14.49 5.28
C GLY A 109 7.48 -12.99 5.31
N SER A 110 8.52 -12.22 5.63
CA SER A 110 8.52 -10.76 5.49
C SER A 110 8.05 -10.36 4.10
N VAL A 111 7.02 -9.52 4.00
CA VAL A 111 6.50 -9.07 2.70
C VAL A 111 7.56 -8.23 2.00
N SER A 112 7.89 -8.57 0.76
CA SER A 112 8.91 -7.87 -0.05
C SER A 112 8.29 -7.03 -1.17
N CYS A 113 7.17 -7.49 -1.74
CA CYS A 113 6.46 -6.77 -2.80
C CYS A 113 4.96 -7.07 -2.76
N LEU A 114 4.18 -6.14 -3.30
CA LEU A 114 2.72 -6.24 -3.42
C LEU A 114 2.31 -5.75 -4.80
N THR A 115 1.30 -6.39 -5.40
CA THR A 115 0.64 -5.86 -6.59
C THR A 115 -0.82 -6.29 -6.64
N PHE A 116 -1.69 -5.40 -7.10
CA PHE A 116 -3.08 -5.73 -7.36
C PHE A 116 -3.25 -6.28 -8.78
N HIS A 117 -4.21 -7.18 -8.95
CA HIS A 117 -4.70 -7.51 -10.28
C HIS A 117 -5.31 -6.25 -10.94
N PRO A 118 -5.12 -6.04 -12.27
CA PRO A 118 -5.55 -4.81 -12.93
C PRO A 118 -7.06 -4.56 -12.90
N TYR A 119 -7.88 -5.62 -12.79
CA TYR A 119 -9.35 -5.54 -12.91
C TYR A 119 -10.14 -6.16 -11.75
N GLN A 120 -9.50 -6.94 -10.89
CA GLN A 120 -10.17 -7.69 -9.84
C GLN A 120 -9.54 -7.31 -8.50
N VAL A 121 -10.32 -7.39 -7.42
CA VAL A 121 -9.82 -7.18 -6.06
C VAL A 121 -9.07 -8.44 -5.60
N LEU A 122 -7.95 -8.71 -6.28
CA LEU A 122 -7.00 -9.76 -5.97
C LEU A 122 -5.65 -9.11 -5.69
N LEU A 123 -5.05 -9.46 -4.56
CA LEU A 123 -3.75 -8.96 -4.13
C LEU A 123 -2.72 -10.09 -4.20
N ALA A 124 -1.69 -9.91 -4.99
CA ALA A 124 -0.51 -10.77 -4.97
C ALA A 124 0.53 -10.19 -4.01
N ALA A 125 1.08 -11.04 -3.15
CA ALA A 125 2.16 -10.70 -2.24
C ALA A 125 3.34 -11.63 -2.42
N GLY A 126 4.53 -11.06 -2.60
CA GLY A 126 5.80 -11.78 -2.52
C GLY A 126 6.38 -11.66 -1.13
N ALA A 127 6.95 -12.75 -0.62
CA ALA A 127 7.64 -12.80 0.66
C ALA A 127 9.13 -13.10 0.49
N ALA A 128 9.92 -12.77 1.51
CA ALA A 128 11.36 -12.97 1.51
C ALA A 128 11.79 -14.46 1.58
N ASP A 129 10.87 -15.36 1.94
CA ASP A 129 11.08 -16.81 2.04
C ASP A 129 10.72 -17.55 0.75
N ALA A 130 10.76 -16.86 -0.39
CA ALA A 130 10.41 -17.38 -1.72
C ALA A 130 8.95 -17.84 -1.88
N CYS A 131 8.07 -17.51 -0.93
CA CYS A 131 6.64 -17.74 -1.04
C CYS A 131 5.95 -16.60 -1.82
N VAL A 132 4.95 -16.98 -2.62
CA VAL A 132 4.01 -16.06 -3.26
C VAL A 132 2.60 -16.42 -2.79
N SER A 133 1.84 -15.44 -2.34
CA SER A 133 0.47 -15.62 -1.86
C SER A 133 -0.48 -14.73 -2.64
N ILE A 134 -1.66 -15.26 -2.97
CA ILE A 134 -2.75 -14.51 -3.59
C ILE A 134 -3.89 -14.41 -2.57
N TYR A 135 -4.39 -13.19 -2.38
CA TYR A 135 -5.51 -12.91 -1.50
C TYR A 135 -6.68 -12.39 -2.33
N ALA A 136 -7.86 -12.97 -2.10
CA ALA A 136 -9.12 -12.47 -2.61
C ALA A 136 -9.92 -11.83 -1.49
N ASP A 137 -10.77 -10.87 -1.83
CA ASP A 137 -11.80 -10.38 -0.91
C ASP A 137 -13.00 -11.34 -0.95
N ASP A 138 -13.20 -12.12 0.11
CA ASP A 138 -14.30 -13.10 0.21
C ASP A 138 -15.69 -12.47 0.39
N ASN A 139 -15.78 -11.14 0.41
CA ASN A 139 -17.06 -10.44 0.57
C ASN A 139 -17.97 -10.54 -0.68
N SER A 140 -17.60 -11.32 -1.69
CA SER A 140 -18.40 -11.61 -2.88
C SER A 140 -19.54 -12.61 -2.68
N HIS A 141 -19.72 -13.20 -1.49
CA HIS A 141 -20.76 -14.20 -1.21
C HIS A 141 -21.99 -13.71 -0.44
N THR A 142 -22.27 -12.40 -0.44
CA THR A 142 -23.57 -11.88 0.04
C THR A 142 -24.21 -10.99 -1.02
N ARG A 143 -24.91 -11.62 -1.97
CA ARG A 143 -25.89 -10.96 -2.81
C ARG A 143 -27.10 -11.85 -3.00
#